data_AF-A0A496U2D2-F1
#
_entry.id   AF-A0A496U2D2-F1
#
_cell.length_a   1.000
_cell.length_b   1.000
_cell.length_c   1.000
_cell.angle_alpha   90.00
_cell.angle_beta   90.00
_cell.angle_gamma   90.00
#
_symmetry.space_group_name_H-M   'P 1'
#
loop_
_entity.id
_entity.type
_entity.pdbx_description
1 polymer ?
#
loop_
_entity_poly.entity_id
_entity_poly.type
_entity_poly.pdbx_seq_one_letter_code
_entity_poly.pdbx_strand_id
1 'polypeptide(L)' 'MNVHVTRRIVYLVVALAVIIPMLFLKGKTVTVSEPVLNAFQAIDTLKEGSYILISTDYGPGTMPEVNPMVYAIVRHAFRK' A
#
# COMPACT_ATOMS: atom_id res chain seq x y z
N MET A 1 -24.33 -30.17 25.18
CA MET A 1 -23.10 -29.73 24.49
C MET A 1 -23.18 -28.22 24.28
N ASN A 2 -22.53 -27.43 25.15
CA ASN A 2 -22.78 -25.98 25.27
C ASN A 2 -22.17 -25.21 24.09
N VAL A 3 -23.02 -24.75 23.17
CA VAL A 3 -22.69 -23.99 21.95
C VAL A 3 -21.81 -22.75 22.22
N HIS A 4 -21.86 -22.18 23.42
CA HIS A 4 -21.04 -21.02 23.81
C HIS A 4 -19.55 -21.32 23.93
N VAL A 5 -19.16 -22.53 24.34
CA VAL A 5 -17.74 -22.92 24.50
C VAL A 5 -17.08 -23.03 23.14
N THR A 6 -17.77 -23.61 22.16
CA THR A 6 -17.28 -23.74 20.77
C THR A 6 -17.02 -22.37 20.14
N ARG A 7 -17.90 -21.38 20.34
CA ARG A 7 -17.72 -20.03 19.78
C ARG A 7 -16.49 -19.31 20.36
N ARG A 8 -16.25 -19.43 21.68
CA ARG A 8 -15.06 -18.83 22.33
C ARG A 8 -13.75 -19.42 21.80
N ILE A 9 -13.71 -20.74 21.61
CA ILE A 9 -12.53 -21.41 21.04
C ILE A 9 -12.29 -20.94 19.61
N VAL A 10 -13.34 -20.82 18.78
CA VAL A 10 -13.20 -20.28 17.41
C VAL A 10 -12.65 -18.86 17.43
N TYR A 11 -13.16 -17.97 18.28
CA TYR A 11 -12.63 -16.60 18.38
C TYR A 11 -11.18 -16.56 18.86
N LEU A 12 -10.78 -17.43 19.80
CA LEU A 12 -9.39 -17.53 20.24
C LEU A 12 -8.47 -18.02 19.12
N VAL A 13 -8.88 -19.02 18.34
CA VAL A 13 -8.12 -19.53 17.20
C VAL A 13 -7.96 -18.45 16.12
N VAL A 14 -9.02 -17.72 15.80
CA VAL A 14 -8.96 -16.60 14.84
C VAL A 14 -8.06 -15.47 15.36
N ALA A 15 -8.17 -15.11 16.63
CA ALA A 15 -7.31 -14.10 17.24
C ALA A 15 -5.83 -14.49 17.18
N LEU A 16 -5.50 -15.74 17.54
CA LEU A 16 -4.14 -16.26 17.43
C LEU A 16 -3.66 -16.31 15.98
N ALA A 17 -4.53 -16.68 15.04
CA ALA A 17 -4.20 -16.71 13.61
C ALA A 17 -3.86 -15.31 13.03
N VAL A 18 -4.31 -14.22 13.66
CA VAL A 18 -3.93 -12.84 13.29
C VAL A 18 -2.70 -12.36 14.08
N ILE A 19 -2.67 -12.59 15.39
CA ILE A 19 -1.59 -12.11 16.27
C ILE A 19 -0.25 -12.76 15.93
N ILE A 20 -0.23 -14.07 15.67
CA ILE A 20 0.99 -14.83 15.36
C ILE A 20 1.69 -14.23 14.12
N PRO A 21 1.06 -14.14 12.93
CA PRO A 21 1.73 -13.55 11.77
C PRO A 21 2.12 -12.09 12.00
N MET A 22 1.34 -11.31 12.75
CA MET A 22 1.66 -9.91 13.03
C MET A 22 2.91 -9.74 13.90
N LEU A 23 3.19 -10.66 14.83
CA LEU A 23 4.39 -10.64 15.67
C LEU A 23 5.62 -11.25 14.97
N PHE A 24 5.43 -12.26 14.12
CA PHE A 24 6.52 -13.05 13.54
C PHE A 24 6.85 -12.73 12.07
N LEU A 25 5.92 -12.19 11.25
CA LEU A 25 6.25 -11.66 9.93
C LEU A 25 6.88 -10.27 10.08
N LYS A 26 8.18 -10.26 10.35
CA LYS A 26 8.98 -9.04 10.17
C LYS A 26 9.10 -8.72 8.68
N GLY A 27 8.96 -7.43 8.36
CA GLY A 27 8.74 -6.90 7.02
C GLY A 27 9.60 -7.54 5.95
N LYS A 28 8.95 -8.09 4.92
CA LYS A 28 9.64 -8.43 3.67
C LYS A 28 10.18 -7.14 3.08
N THR A 29 11.39 -7.21 2.53
CA THR A 29 12.00 -6.11 1.77
C THR A 29 11.02 -5.70 0.67
N VAL A 30 10.64 -4.42 0.63
CA VAL A 30 9.78 -3.90 -0.44
C VAL A 30 10.62 -3.89 -1.71
N THR A 31 10.40 -4.87 -2.58
CA THR A 31 11.04 -4.91 -3.89
C THR A 31 10.32 -3.93 -4.81
N VAL A 32 11.09 -3.19 -5.61
CA VAL A 32 10.52 -2.31 -6.64
C VAL A 32 9.87 -3.19 -7.70
N SER A 33 8.56 -3.02 -7.88
CA SER A 33 7.84 -3.69 -8.96
C SER A 33 8.04 -2.95 -10.28
N GLU A 34 7.90 -3.66 -11.39
CA GLU A 34 8.03 -3.09 -12.73
C GLU A 34 7.11 -1.87 -12.96
N PRO A 35 5.83 -1.86 -12.53
CA PRO A 35 4.98 -0.66 -12.65
C PRO A 35 5.52 0.55 -11.89
N VAL A 36 6.11 0.35 -10.71
CA VAL A 36 6.69 1.44 -9.91
C VAL A 36 7.92 2.02 -10.60
N LEU A 37 8.78 1.15 -11.15
CA LEU A 37 9.96 1.58 -11.92
C LEU A 37 9.57 2.38 -13.16
N ASN A 38 8.56 1.90 -13.91
CA ASN A 38 8.08 2.57 -15.10
C ASN A 38 7.48 3.94 -14.79
N ALA A 39 6.67 4.05 -13.72
CA ALA A 39 6.12 5.33 -13.27
C ALA A 39 7.22 6.32 -12.84
N PHE A 40 8.27 5.83 -12.18
CA PHE A 40 9.42 6.65 -11.81
C PHE A 40 10.15 7.16 -13.05
N GLN A 41 10.52 6.27 -13.97
CA GLN A 41 11.26 6.62 -15.19
C GLN A 41 10.46 7.54 -16.12
N ALA A 42 9.14 7.40 -16.17
CA ALA A 42 8.27 8.28 -16.95
C ALA A 42 8.40 9.76 -16.55
N ILE A 43 8.73 10.06 -15.29
CA ILE A 43 9.00 11.41 -14.80
C ILE A 43 10.49 11.74 -14.93
N ASP A 44 11.36 10.80 -14.55
CA ASP A 44 12.81 10.98 -14.50
C ASP A 44 13.47 11.21 -15.88
N THR A 45 12.77 10.85 -16.96
CA THR A 45 13.25 11.06 -18.34
C THR A 45 12.72 12.33 -19.03
N LEU A 46 11.75 13.04 -18.42
CA LEU A 46 11.19 14.27 -18.99
C LEU A 46 12.19 15.44 -19.02
N LYS A 47 12.07 16.34 -19.99
CA LYS A 47 12.83 17.60 -19.99
C LYS A 47 12.23 18.57 -18.98
N GLU A 48 13.05 19.49 -18.46
CA GLU A 48 12.57 20.58 -17.62
C GLU A 48 11.49 21.40 -18.36
N GLY A 49 10.44 21.81 -17.64
CA GLY A 49 9.30 22.51 -18.22
C GLY A 49 8.28 21.62 -18.96
N SER A 50 8.43 20.29 -18.93
CA SER A 50 7.42 19.38 -19.47
C SER A 50 6.13 19.41 -18.65
N TYR A 51 4.99 19.20 -19.31
CA TYR A 51 3.69 19.09 -18.65
C TYR A 51 3.43 17.65 -18.19
N ILE A 52 2.93 17.50 -16.96
CA ILE A 52 2.56 16.20 -16.38
C ILE A 52 1.06 16.24 -16.09
N LEU A 53 0.31 15.27 -16.64
CA LEU A 53 -1.09 15.05 -16.31
C LEU A 53 -1.19 13.85 -15.36
N ILE A 54 -1.83 14.05 -14.21
CA ILE A 54 -2.05 13.00 -13.21
C ILE A 54 -3.55 12.75 -13.11
N SER A 55 -3.96 11.50 -13.28
CA SER A 55 -5.34 11.05 -13.10
C SER A 55 -5.37 9.92 -12.08
N THR A 56 -6.23 10.04 -11.07
CA THR A 56 -6.37 9.02 -10.01
C THR A 56 -7.82 8.83 -9.60
N ASP A 57 -8.20 7.59 -9.36
CA ASP A 57 -9.52 7.22 -8.85
C ASP A 57 -9.58 7.39 -7.33
N TYR A 58 -10.06 8.55 -6.90
CA TYR A 58 -10.07 8.94 -5.50
C TYR A 58 -11.41 8.63 -4.84
N GLY A 59 -11.40 7.84 -3.75
CA GLY A 59 -12.58 7.56 -2.94
C GLY A 59 -12.22 7.32 -1.46
N PRO A 60 -13.19 7.35 -0.53
CA PRO A 60 -12.91 7.22 0.90
C PRO A 60 -12.14 5.95 1.29
N GLY A 61 -12.40 4.84 0.59
CA GLY A 61 -11.72 3.56 0.83
C GLY A 61 -10.34 3.45 0.17
N THR A 62 -10.09 4.18 -0.93
CA THR A 62 -8.82 4.14 -1.67
C THR A 62 -7.88 5.27 -1.25
N MET A 63 -8.40 6.32 -0.62
CA MET A 63 -7.65 7.48 -0.15
C MET A 63 -6.37 7.15 0.63
N PRO A 64 -6.37 6.21 1.60
CA PRO A 64 -5.16 5.89 2.37
C PRO A 64 -4.01 5.35 1.50
N GLU A 65 -4.34 4.72 0.37
CA GLU A 65 -3.38 4.17 -0.58
C GLU A 65 -3.00 5.19 -1.66
N VAL A 66 -3.99 5.87 -2.25
CA VAL A 66 -3.81 6.75 -3.41
C VAL A 66 -3.11 8.07 -3.05
N ASN A 67 -3.45 8.69 -1.91
CA ASN A 67 -2.82 9.94 -1.48
C ASN A 67 -1.29 9.89 -1.41
N PRO A 68 -0.66 8.94 -0.70
CA PRO A 68 0.79 8.89 -0.62
C PRO A 68 1.44 8.61 -1.99
N MET A 69 0.78 7.86 -2.88
CA MET A 69 1.28 7.64 -4.24
C MET A 69 1.30 8.92 -5.07
N VAL A 70 0.20 9.68 -5.07
CA VAL A 70 0.12 10.98 -5.76
C VAL A 70 1.14 11.95 -5.20
N TYR A 71 1.25 12.03 -3.88
CA TYR A 71 2.24 12.89 -3.22
C TYR A 71 3.68 12.52 -3.62
N ALA A 72 4.00 11.23 -3.72
CA ALA A 72 5.31 10.77 -4.15
C ALA A 72 5.62 11.18 -5.61
N ILE A 73 4.64 11.02 -6.52
CA ILE A 73 4.74 11.44 -7.93
C ILE A 73 4.99 12.94 -8.03
N VAL A 74 4.17 13.74 -7.35
CA VAL A 74 4.27 15.21 -7.35
C VAL A 74 5.60 15.66 -6.77
N ARG A 75 6.01 15.09 -5.63
CA ARG A 75 7.31 15.38 -5.02
C ARG A 75 8.47 15.02 -5.94
N HIS A 76 8.39 13.92 -6.67
CA HIS A 76 9.42 13.53 -7.63
C HIS A 76 9.48 14.56 -8.77
N ALA A 77 8.34 14.89 -9.37
CA ALA A 77 8.25 15.85 -10.46
C ALA A 77 8.81 17.24 -10.12
N PHE A 78 8.60 17.73 -8.90
CA PHE A 78 9.08 19.06 -8.47
C PHE A 78 10.50 19.09 -7.89
N ARG A 79 11.09 17.94 -7.54
CA ARG A 79 12.46 17.86 -7.01
C ARG A 79 13.50 17.59 -8.08
N LYS A 80 13.09 17.03 -9.21
CA LYS A 80 13.92 16.85 -10.39
C LYS A 80 14.25 18.21 -11.00
#